data_AF-A0A7G8EQD4-F1
#
_entry.id   AF-A0A7G8EQD4-F1
#
_cell.length_a   1.000
_cell.length_b   1.000
_cell.length_c   1.000
_cell.angle_alpha   90.00
_cell.angle_beta   90.00
_cell.angle_gamma   90.00
#
_symmetry.space_group_name_H-M   'P 1'
#
loop_
_entity.id
_entity.type
_entity.pdbx_description
1 polymer ?
#
loop_
_entity_poly.entity_id
_entity_poly.type
_entity_poly.pdbx_seq_one_letter_code
_entity_poly.pdbx_strand_id
1 'polypeptide(L)'
;MAEVLVRAQGRCKLMSGGYEAFNGHCTFKHKKAGNTDAYVVKLDDGTDFNFSGPGVQALSVQTYAGVRNVKHKAQADHEVFSWNDGEARRLSVRLDQVQNPDVRFDDAPQKADAGSLLGAAVGALIGRLITGKPVTTTEPAREGAPVSDLQSLVGARGGQAEGTLTSKGYTYRGGTKLADSSFTYWEQPSTNNCVTIRTTDGRYQSITYTKRSDCN
;
A
#
# COMPACT_ATOMS: atom_id res chain seq x y z
N MET A 1 -3.52 -23.16 11.74
CA MET A 1 -4.18 -21.85 11.91
C MET A 1 -3.07 -20.82 12.14
N ALA A 2 -3.18 -19.61 11.58
CA ALA A 2 -2.15 -18.58 11.77
C ALA A 2 -2.52 -17.71 12.97
N GLU A 3 -1.68 -17.73 13.99
CA GLU A 3 -1.80 -16.90 15.19
C GLU A 3 -1.19 -15.51 14.92
N VAL A 4 -1.82 -14.45 15.41
CA VAL A 4 -1.28 -13.09 15.33
C VAL A 4 -0.54 -12.81 16.62
N LEU A 5 0.79 -12.79 16.56
CA LEU A 5 1.65 -12.57 17.73
C LEU A 5 1.76 -11.09 18.08
N VAL A 6 1.80 -10.23 17.06
CA VAL A 6 1.88 -8.78 17.23
C VAL A 6 0.93 -8.09 16.28
N ARG A 7 0.24 -7.06 16.77
CA ARG A 7 -0.47 -6.07 15.95
C ARG A 7 -0.09 -4.69 16.48
N ALA A 8 0.39 -3.81 15.62
CA ALA A 8 0.84 -2.49 16.04
C ALA A 8 0.61 -1.45 14.96
N GLN A 9 0.58 -0.19 15.38
CA GLN A 9 0.75 0.97 14.51
C GLN A 9 2.12 1.60 14.81
N GLY A 10 2.71 2.24 13.81
CA GLY A 10 4.03 2.82 13.96
C GLY A 10 4.45 3.71 12.80
N ARG A 11 5.73 4.05 12.77
CA ARG A 11 6.39 4.81 11.70
C ARG A 11 7.24 3.90 10.83
N CYS A 12 7.02 3.98 9.52
CA CYS A 12 7.77 3.22 8.54
C CYS A 12 8.59 4.15 7.63
N LYS A 13 9.79 3.70 7.28
CA LYS A 13 10.65 4.34 6.28
C LYS A 13 11.17 3.32 5.26
N LEU A 14 10.87 3.52 3.98
CA LEU A 14 11.36 2.69 2.87
C LEU A 14 12.44 3.44 2.09
N MET A 15 13.57 2.79 1.87
CA MET A 15 14.62 3.25 0.97
C MET A 15 14.67 2.35 -0.28
N SER A 16 14.81 2.96 -1.47
CA SER A 16 15.04 2.27 -2.74
C SER A 16 16.19 2.89 -3.51
N GLY A 17 17.19 2.09 -3.89
CA GLY A 17 18.29 2.59 -4.72
C GLY A 17 19.05 3.78 -4.12
N GLY A 18 18.98 3.95 -2.79
CA GLY A 18 19.56 5.09 -2.07
C GLY A 18 18.59 6.25 -1.78
N TYR A 19 17.38 6.25 -2.33
CA TYR A 19 16.38 7.30 -2.16
C TYR A 19 15.32 6.92 -1.13
N GLU A 20 14.79 7.92 -0.40
CA GLU A 20 13.66 7.73 0.50
C GLU A 20 12.38 7.56 -0.32
N ALA A 21 11.98 6.31 -0.52
CA ALA A 21 10.77 5.97 -1.24
C ALA A 21 9.54 6.26 -0.37
N PHE A 22 9.56 6.01 0.95
CA PHE A 22 8.42 6.27 1.85
C PHE A 22 8.89 6.72 3.24
N ASN A 23 8.12 7.59 3.91
CA ASN A 23 8.31 7.96 5.30
C ASN A 23 6.99 8.46 5.91
N GLY A 24 6.33 7.61 6.71
CA GLY A 24 4.97 7.86 7.18
C GLY A 24 4.53 6.84 8.24
N HIS A 25 3.23 6.77 8.53
CA HIS A 25 2.73 5.73 9.42
C HIS A 25 2.47 4.43 8.66
N CYS A 26 2.36 3.37 9.43
CA CYS A 26 2.07 2.05 8.93
C CYS A 26 1.42 1.20 10.01
N THR A 27 0.76 0.13 9.58
CA THR A 27 0.35 -0.97 10.44
C THR A 27 1.32 -2.13 10.29
N PHE A 28 1.60 -2.79 11.40
CA PHE A 28 2.52 -3.91 11.48
C PHE A 28 1.81 -5.10 12.11
N LYS A 29 1.97 -6.28 11.51
CA LYS A 29 1.50 -7.54 12.08
C LYS A 29 2.59 -8.59 11.98
N HIS A 30 2.90 -9.25 13.10
CA HIS A 30 3.68 -10.48 13.11
C HIS A 30 2.74 -11.65 13.34
N LYS A 31 2.80 -12.65 12.48
CA LYS A 31 1.99 -13.86 12.53
C LYS A 31 2.86 -15.09 12.52
N LYS A 32 2.38 -16.16 13.15
CA LYS A 32 3.02 -17.46 13.13
C LYS A 32 2.03 -18.57 12.80
N ALA A 33 2.40 -19.44 11.88
CA ALA A 33 1.62 -20.60 11.47
C ALA A 33 2.52 -21.84 11.46
N GLY A 34 2.51 -22.61 12.55
CA GLY A 34 3.47 -23.70 12.73
C GLY A 34 4.91 -23.17 12.77
N ASN A 35 5.72 -23.57 11.80
CA ASN A 35 7.12 -23.13 11.67
C ASN A 35 7.31 -21.94 10.71
N THR A 36 6.22 -21.35 10.22
CA THR A 36 6.26 -20.22 9.29
C THR A 36 5.99 -18.93 10.04
N ASP A 37 6.93 -17.99 9.96
CA ASP A 37 6.78 -16.61 10.41
C ASP A 37 6.35 -15.74 9.23
N ALA A 38 5.48 -14.77 9.50
CA ALA A 38 5.04 -13.77 8.52
C ALA A 38 4.92 -12.38 9.15
N TYR A 39 5.62 -11.41 8.57
CA TYR A 39 5.52 -9.99 8.89
C TYR A 39 4.74 -9.28 7.79
N VAL A 40 3.58 -8.74 8.15
CA VAL A 40 2.73 -7.96 7.25
C VAL A 40 2.84 -6.49 7.63
N VAL A 41 3.42 -5.68 6.75
CA VAL A 41 3.56 -4.25 6.93
C VAL A 41 2.72 -3.54 5.89
N LYS A 42 1.73 -2.78 6.33
CA LYS A 42 0.91 -1.94 5.45
C LYS A 42 1.27 -0.50 5.68
N LEU A 43 1.79 0.16 4.67
CA LEU A 43 2.10 1.57 4.70
C LEU A 43 0.80 2.38 4.50
N ASP A 44 0.74 3.60 5.02
CA ASP A 44 -0.42 4.48 4.82
C ASP A 44 -0.67 4.84 3.35
N ASP A 45 0.35 4.69 2.49
CA ASP A 45 0.23 4.86 1.03
C ASP A 45 -0.46 3.65 0.34
N GLY A 46 -0.90 2.66 1.12
CA GLY A 46 -1.53 1.44 0.63
C GLY A 46 -0.57 0.34 0.20
N THR A 47 0.75 0.58 0.27
CA THR A 47 1.74 -0.46 -0.05
C THR A 47 1.74 -1.53 1.03
N ASP A 48 1.57 -2.77 0.60
CA ASP A 48 1.55 -3.94 1.48
C ASP A 48 2.77 -4.82 1.23
N PHE A 49 3.56 -5.06 2.29
CA PHE A 49 4.65 -6.03 2.28
C PHE A 49 4.26 -7.26 3.10
N ASN A 50 4.52 -8.45 2.55
CA ASN A 50 4.40 -9.71 3.25
C ASN A 50 5.77 -10.42 3.22
N PHE A 51 6.50 -10.33 4.32
CA PHE A 51 7.77 -11.02 4.52
C PHE A 51 7.50 -12.34 5.22
N SER A 52 7.70 -13.47 4.53
CA SER A 52 7.35 -14.78 5.10
C SER A 52 8.39 -15.85 4.80
N GLY A 53 8.51 -16.82 5.71
CA GLY A 53 9.45 -17.93 5.55
C GLY A 53 9.50 -18.88 6.75
N PRO A 54 10.32 -19.94 6.68
CA PRO A 54 10.50 -20.93 7.75
C PRO A 54 11.33 -20.35 8.89
N GLY A 55 10.77 -19.36 9.59
CA GLY A 55 11.42 -18.59 10.66
C GLY A 55 11.81 -17.17 10.25
N VAL A 56 12.01 -16.31 11.26
CA VAL A 56 12.41 -14.89 11.08
C VAL A 56 13.76 -14.69 10.39
N GLN A 57 14.59 -15.73 10.32
CA GLN A 57 15.92 -15.71 9.70
C GLN A 57 15.89 -16.05 8.21
N ALA A 58 14.80 -16.65 7.72
CA ALA A 58 14.67 -17.18 6.37
C ALA A 58 13.48 -16.57 5.64
N LEU A 59 13.29 -15.25 5.77
CA LEU A 59 12.17 -14.54 5.17
C LEU A 59 12.37 -14.30 3.68
N SER A 60 11.25 -14.23 2.98
CA SER A 60 11.19 -13.90 1.56
C SER A 60 10.04 -12.92 1.26
N VAL A 61 10.16 -12.19 0.15
CA VAL A 61 9.12 -11.29 -0.36
C VAL A 61 8.92 -11.53 -1.84
N GLN A 62 7.67 -11.52 -2.29
CA GLN A 62 7.35 -11.53 -3.72
C GLN A 62 7.54 -10.13 -4.27
N THR A 63 8.41 -9.98 -5.27
CA THR A 63 8.62 -8.73 -6.00
C THR A 63 8.22 -8.91 -7.46
N TYR A 64 8.28 -7.83 -8.25
CA TYR A 64 8.10 -7.93 -9.70
C TYR A 64 9.15 -8.84 -10.34
N ALA A 65 10.40 -8.74 -9.89
CA ALA A 65 11.49 -9.55 -10.43
C ALA A 65 11.51 -11.00 -9.89
N GLY A 66 10.48 -11.40 -9.14
CA GLY A 66 10.31 -12.72 -8.52
C GLY A 66 10.48 -12.71 -7.00
N VAL A 67 10.53 -13.89 -6.40
CA VAL A 67 10.77 -14.04 -4.96
C VAL A 67 12.19 -13.55 -4.63
N ARG A 68 12.33 -12.79 -3.55
CA ARG A 68 13.62 -12.31 -3.04
C ARG A 68 13.79 -12.67 -1.58
N ASN A 69 15.02 -13.04 -1.24
CA ASN A 69 15.41 -13.27 0.15
C ASN A 69 15.48 -11.94 0.89
N VAL A 70 14.96 -11.95 2.12
CA VAL A 70 14.85 -10.77 2.98
C VAL A 70 15.71 -11.00 4.21
N LYS A 71 16.65 -10.11 4.44
CA LYS A 71 17.40 -10.06 5.70
C LYS A 71 16.62 -9.22 6.69
N HIS A 72 16.24 -9.83 7.82
CA HIS A 72 15.61 -9.18 8.95
C HIS A 72 16.61 -8.91 10.07
N LYS A 73 16.51 -7.74 10.68
CA LYS A 73 17.27 -7.37 11.87
C LYS A 73 16.33 -6.64 12.83
N ALA A 74 16.08 -7.25 13.99
CA ALA A 74 15.46 -6.56 15.12
C ALA A 74 16.52 -5.68 15.81
N GLN A 75 16.26 -4.38 15.91
CA GLN A 75 17.04 -3.46 16.73
C GLN A 75 16.24 -3.06 17.97
N ALA A 76 16.87 -2.31 18.88
CA ALA A 76 16.26 -1.95 20.16
C ALA A 76 14.98 -1.10 20.01
N ASP A 77 14.89 -0.24 18.99
CA ASP A 77 13.78 0.69 18.79
C ASP A 77 13.05 0.52 17.45
N HIS A 78 13.56 -0.31 16.54
CA HIS A 78 12.93 -0.54 15.24
C HIS A 78 13.36 -1.88 14.62
N GLU A 79 12.54 -2.40 13.73
CA GLU A 79 12.87 -3.54 12.87
C GLU A 79 13.37 -3.06 11.51
N VAL A 80 14.28 -3.83 10.90
CA VAL A 80 14.80 -3.55 9.55
C VAL A 80 14.68 -4.79 8.66
N PHE A 81 13.99 -4.62 7.53
CA PHE A 81 13.89 -5.59 6.45
C PHE A 81 14.70 -5.08 5.26
N SER A 82 15.53 -5.93 4.66
CA SER A 82 16.35 -5.54 3.51
C SER A 82 16.41 -6.64 2.46
N TRP A 83 16.24 -6.25 1.19
CA TRP A 83 16.26 -7.15 0.05
C TRP A 83 16.84 -6.43 -1.17
N ASN A 84 17.04 -7.18 -2.27
CA ASN A 84 17.45 -6.61 -3.54
C ASN A 84 16.61 -7.22 -4.67
N ASP A 85 15.92 -6.38 -5.43
CA ASP A 85 15.05 -6.77 -6.55
C ASP A 85 15.49 -6.20 -7.90
N GLY A 86 16.77 -5.84 -8.00
CA GLY A 86 17.32 -4.99 -9.06
C GLY A 86 17.80 -3.66 -8.47
N GLU A 87 17.20 -3.24 -7.36
CA GLU A 87 17.66 -2.13 -6.52
C GLU A 87 17.83 -2.58 -5.08
N ALA A 88 18.73 -1.92 -4.35
CA ALA A 88 18.86 -2.13 -2.92
C ALA A 88 17.64 -1.54 -2.19
N ARG A 89 16.91 -2.39 -1.46
CA ARG A 89 15.68 -2.03 -0.73
C ARG A 89 15.88 -2.19 0.77
N ARG A 90 15.36 -1.23 1.54
CA ARG A 90 15.39 -1.27 3.01
C ARG A 90 14.14 -0.65 3.60
N LEU A 91 13.35 -1.46 4.32
CA LEU A 91 12.19 -1.00 5.09
C LEU A 91 12.54 -1.02 6.58
N SER A 92 12.41 0.13 7.24
CA SER A 92 12.59 0.27 8.69
C SER A 92 11.23 0.53 9.33
N VAL A 93 10.91 -0.17 10.41
CA VAL A 93 9.61 -0.11 11.10
C VAL A 93 9.84 0.17 12.58
N ARG A 94 9.44 1.35 13.05
CA ARG A 94 9.39 1.70 14.48
C ARG A 94 7.96 1.54 14.96
N LEU A 95 7.74 0.78 16.02
CA LEU A 95 6.42 0.56 16.59
C LEU A 95 6.15 1.64 17.66
N ASP A 96 5.03 2.35 17.53
CA ASP A 96 4.65 3.40 18.49
C ASP A 96 3.60 2.90 19.48
N GLN A 97 2.65 2.08 19.01
CA GLN A 97 1.58 1.52 19.82
C GLN A 97 1.35 0.05 19.48
N VAL A 98 1.73 -0.84 20.39
CA VAL A 98 1.44 -2.27 20.31
C VAL A 98 0.03 -2.52 20.83
N GLN A 99 -0.86 -3.01 19.98
CA GLN A 99 -2.21 -3.40 20.34
C GLN A 99 -2.24 -4.86 20.76
N ASN A 100 -3.02 -5.17 21.81
CA ASN A 100 -3.27 -6.56 22.19
C ASN A 100 -3.99 -7.28 21.03
N PRO A 101 -3.41 -8.36 20.46
CA PRO A 101 -3.98 -9.07 19.31
C PRO A 101 -5.30 -9.79 19.62
N ASP A 102 -5.61 -10.04 20.89
CA ASP A 102 -6.77 -10.82 21.36
C ASP A 102 -8.02 -9.99 21.70
N VAL A 103 -8.00 -8.68 21.49
CA VAL A 103 -9.17 -7.84 21.76
C VAL A 103 -10.30 -8.19 20.79
N ARG A 104 -11.38 -8.77 21.32
CA ARG A 104 -12.66 -8.95 20.65
C ARG A 104 -13.66 -7.94 21.21
N PHE A 105 -14.49 -7.37 20.34
CA PHE A 105 -15.72 -6.73 20.77
C PHE A 105 -16.70 -7.84 21.09
N ASP A 106 -16.94 -8.12 22.38
CA ASP A 106 -18.07 -8.94 22.82
C ASP A 106 -19.35 -8.10 22.73
N ASP A 107 -19.80 -7.83 21.51
CA ASP A 107 -21.16 -7.34 21.30
C ASP A 107 -22.07 -8.57 21.18
N ALA A 108 -22.58 -9.08 22.31
CA ALA A 108 -23.81 -9.86 22.25
C ALA A 108 -24.83 -8.99 21.49
N PRO A 109 -25.51 -9.50 20.45
CA PRO A 109 -26.50 -8.70 19.74
C PRO A 109 -27.59 -8.34 20.75
N GLN A 110 -27.55 -7.11 21.26
CA GLN A 110 -28.69 -6.55 21.96
C GLN A 110 -29.78 -6.45 20.91
N LYS A 111 -30.65 -7.46 20.93
CA LYS A 111 -31.97 -7.42 20.30
C LYS A 111 -32.56 -6.08 20.75
N ALA A 112 -32.66 -5.13 19.83
CA ALA A 112 -33.34 -3.88 20.09
C ALA A 112 -34.81 -4.22 20.33
N ASP A 113 -35.19 -4.43 21.59
CA ASP A 113 -36.59 -4.47 21.97
C ASP A 113 -37.13 -3.06 21.79
N ALA A 114 -37.94 -2.91 20.74
CA ALA A 114 -38.76 -1.74 20.51
C ALA A 114 -39.84 -1.67 21.61
N GLY A 115 -39.51 -1.07 22.75
CA GLY A 115 -40.48 -0.92 23.83
C GLY A 115 -39.91 -0.40 25.13
N SER A 116 -39.60 0.90 25.18
CA SER A 116 -39.87 1.82 26.32
C SER A 116 -39.10 3.13 26.12
N LEU A 117 -39.69 4.05 25.37
CA LEU A 117 -39.29 5.45 25.36
C LEU A 117 -40.00 6.19 26.51
N LEU A 118 -39.34 6.39 27.65
CA LEU A 118 -39.70 7.43 28.61
C LEU A 118 -38.45 7.88 29.38
N GLY A 119 -38.12 9.16 29.32
CA GLY A 119 -37.18 9.80 30.26
C GLY A 119 -36.23 10.81 29.62
N ALA A 120 -36.56 12.09 29.75
CA ALA A 120 -35.87 13.25 29.17
C ALA A 120 -34.41 13.43 29.59
N ALA A 121 -33.56 13.91 28.67
CA ALA A 121 -32.68 15.05 28.91
C ALA A 121 -32.14 15.64 27.60
N VAL A 122 -32.26 16.96 27.53
CA VAL A 122 -31.89 17.89 26.47
C VAL A 122 -30.43 17.72 26.02
N GLY A 123 -30.20 17.68 24.70
CA GLY A 123 -28.87 17.68 24.12
C GLY A 123 -28.91 17.74 22.60
N ALA A 124 -29.40 18.86 22.06
CA ALA A 124 -29.37 19.12 20.63
C ALA A 124 -27.92 19.25 20.14
N LEU A 125 -27.44 18.29 19.35
CA LEU A 125 -26.46 18.55 18.29
C LEU A 125 -26.79 17.65 17.09
N ILE A 126 -27.57 18.25 16.18
CA ILE A 126 -27.49 18.14 14.72
C ILE A 126 -26.61 16.98 14.23
N GLY A 127 -27.27 15.93 13.75
CA GLY A 127 -26.66 14.96 12.87
C GLY A 127 -26.09 15.66 11.64
N ARG A 128 -24.79 15.92 11.66
CA ARG A 128 -24.02 16.10 10.43
C ARG A 128 -23.67 14.71 9.97
N LEU A 129 -24.43 14.21 9.00
CA LEU A 129 -23.97 13.20 8.06
C LEU A 129 -22.57 13.62 7.62
N ILE A 130 -21.55 12.88 8.03
CA ILE A 130 -20.25 12.96 7.36
C ILE A 130 -20.52 12.32 6.00
N THR A 131 -21.02 13.12 5.07
CA THR A 131 -20.85 12.86 3.65
C THR A 131 -19.35 12.79 3.47
N GLY A 132 -18.79 11.58 3.52
CA GLY A 132 -17.39 11.33 3.24
C GLY A 132 -17.15 11.76 1.80
N LYS A 133 -16.74 13.01 1.60
CA LYS A 133 -16.13 13.42 0.35
C LYS A 133 -14.95 12.48 0.15
N PRO A 134 -14.81 11.79 -0.99
CA PRO A 134 -13.55 11.15 -1.32
C PRO A 134 -12.49 12.23 -1.18
N VAL A 135 -11.56 12.04 -0.24
CA VAL A 135 -10.41 12.91 -0.13
C VAL A 135 -9.57 12.57 -1.34
N THR A 136 -9.71 13.35 -2.41
CA THR A 136 -8.76 13.38 -3.52
C THR A 136 -7.50 14.04 -2.98
N THR A 137 -6.76 13.33 -2.13
CA THR A 137 -5.39 13.70 -1.81
C THR A 137 -4.62 13.43 -3.09
N THR A 138 -4.25 14.48 -3.82
CA THR A 138 -3.21 14.37 -4.85
C THR A 138 -1.93 13.97 -4.12
N GLU A 139 -1.66 12.66 -4.04
CA GLU A 139 -0.43 12.10 -3.50
C GLU A 139 0.75 12.72 -4.28
N PRO A 140 1.79 13.25 -3.61
CA PRO A 140 2.92 13.83 -4.31
C PRO A 140 3.59 12.75 -5.17
N ALA A 141 3.85 13.08 -6.44
CA ALA A 141 4.50 12.15 -7.35
C ALA A 141 5.90 11.78 -6.85
N ARG A 142 6.03 10.54 -6.43
CA ARG A 142 7.25 9.93 -5.92
C ARG A 142 7.41 8.59 -6.62
N GLU A 143 8.61 8.33 -7.12
CA GLU A 143 8.88 7.13 -7.92
C GLU A 143 8.39 5.85 -7.22
N GLY A 144 7.63 5.03 -7.93
CA GLY A 144 7.02 3.80 -7.44
C GLY A 144 5.70 3.95 -6.69
N ALA A 145 5.26 5.16 -6.33
CA ALA A 145 3.95 5.35 -5.70
C ALA A 145 2.79 5.18 -6.68
N PRO A 146 1.64 4.66 -6.22
CA PRO A 146 0.44 4.56 -7.03
C PRO A 146 -0.04 5.95 -7.45
N VAL A 147 -0.50 6.07 -8.70
CA VAL A 147 -1.22 7.28 -9.14
C VAL A 147 -2.67 7.16 -8.74
N SER A 148 -3.08 7.81 -7.65
CA SER A 148 -4.40 7.63 -7.02
C SER A 148 -5.56 7.78 -8.02
N ASP A 149 -5.50 8.80 -8.88
CA ASP A 149 -6.54 9.13 -9.87
C ASP A 149 -6.68 8.13 -11.03
N LEU A 150 -5.73 7.20 -11.15
CA LEU A 150 -5.66 6.18 -12.19
C LEU A 150 -5.78 4.76 -11.64
N GLN A 151 -5.83 4.55 -10.31
CA GLN A 151 -5.89 3.19 -9.74
C GLN A 151 -7.12 2.40 -10.19
N SER A 152 -8.22 3.08 -10.54
CA SER A 152 -9.41 2.42 -11.10
C SER A 152 -9.19 1.79 -12.47
N LEU A 153 -8.10 2.12 -13.17
CA LEU A 153 -7.74 1.54 -14.46
C LEU A 153 -6.90 0.26 -14.33
N VAL A 154 -6.45 -0.10 -13.13
CA VAL A 154 -5.76 -1.39 -12.91
C VAL A 154 -6.72 -2.53 -13.24
N GLY A 155 -6.28 -3.47 -14.09
CA GLY A 155 -7.08 -4.57 -14.63
C GLY A 155 -7.85 -4.24 -15.93
N ALA A 156 -7.94 -2.97 -16.31
CA ALA A 156 -8.58 -2.56 -17.57
C ALA A 156 -7.75 -3.01 -18.78
N ARG A 157 -8.42 -3.21 -19.92
CA ARG A 157 -7.76 -3.52 -21.19
C ARG A 157 -7.10 -2.26 -21.75
N GLY A 158 -5.84 -2.36 -22.17
CA GLY A 158 -5.03 -1.21 -22.59
C GLY A 158 -5.72 -0.27 -23.57
N GLY A 159 -6.29 -0.81 -24.65
CA GLY A 159 -6.95 0.01 -25.69
C GLY A 159 -8.19 0.80 -25.23
N GLN A 160 -8.86 0.42 -24.14
CA GLN A 160 -9.99 1.18 -23.57
C GLN A 160 -9.52 2.17 -22.49
N ALA A 161 -8.46 1.81 -21.77
CA ALA A 161 -7.90 2.64 -20.70
C ALA A 161 -7.11 3.84 -21.21
N GLU A 162 -6.46 3.73 -22.38
CA GLU A 162 -5.72 4.84 -23.01
C GLU A 162 -6.60 6.03 -23.39
N GLY A 163 -7.84 5.77 -23.82
CA GLY A 163 -8.84 6.82 -24.04
C GLY A 163 -9.19 7.57 -22.75
N THR A 164 -9.21 6.85 -21.62
CA THR A 164 -9.45 7.46 -20.30
C THR A 164 -8.25 8.25 -19.79
N LEU A 165 -7.01 7.84 -20.10
CA LEU A 165 -5.81 8.61 -19.79
C LEU A 165 -5.79 9.94 -20.54
N THR A 166 -6.06 9.88 -21.85
CA THR A 166 -6.12 11.07 -22.71
C THR A 166 -7.23 12.03 -22.26
N SER A 167 -8.41 11.52 -21.91
CA SER A 167 -9.53 12.37 -21.44
C SER A 167 -9.24 13.03 -20.08
N LYS A 168 -8.41 12.39 -19.24
CA LYS A 168 -7.87 12.96 -18.00
C LYS A 168 -6.69 13.92 -18.23
N GLY A 169 -6.25 14.14 -19.47
CA GLY A 169 -5.19 15.08 -19.84
C GLY A 169 -3.77 14.51 -19.78
N TYR A 170 -3.59 13.19 -19.62
CA TYR A 170 -2.26 12.58 -19.66
C TYR A 170 -1.73 12.49 -21.09
N THR A 171 -0.44 12.78 -21.28
CA THR A 171 0.20 12.78 -22.59
C THR A 171 1.15 11.58 -22.73
N TYR A 172 0.98 10.77 -23.78
CA TYR A 172 1.90 9.65 -24.06
C TYR A 172 3.30 10.15 -24.41
N ARG A 173 4.34 9.54 -23.81
CA ARG A 173 5.76 9.90 -24.02
C ARG A 173 6.60 8.79 -24.62
N GLY A 174 6.16 7.54 -24.50
CA GLY A 174 6.87 6.42 -25.11
C GLY A 174 6.56 5.10 -24.42
N GLY A 175 7.23 4.05 -24.87
CA GLY A 175 7.05 2.74 -24.25
C GLY A 175 8.15 1.77 -24.62
N THR A 176 8.37 0.81 -23.74
CA THR A 176 9.33 -0.28 -23.92
C THR A 176 8.67 -1.61 -23.63
N LYS A 177 9.21 -2.68 -24.19
CA LYS A 177 8.80 -4.05 -23.88
C LYS A 177 9.91 -4.72 -23.10
N LEU A 178 9.55 -5.34 -21.99
CA LEU A 178 10.46 -6.13 -21.17
C LEU A 178 9.78 -7.45 -20.83
N ALA A 179 10.38 -8.54 -21.33
CA ALA A 179 9.84 -9.90 -21.23
C ALA A 179 8.39 -10.00 -21.74
N ASP A 180 7.47 -10.45 -20.89
CA ASP A 180 6.04 -10.63 -21.15
C ASP A 180 5.21 -9.34 -20.96
N SER A 181 5.87 -8.24 -20.64
CA SER A 181 5.24 -7.01 -20.21
C SER A 181 5.60 -5.84 -21.11
N SER A 182 4.64 -4.95 -21.36
CA SER A 182 4.90 -3.65 -21.98
C SER A 182 4.74 -2.53 -20.95
N PHE A 183 5.69 -1.62 -20.95
CA PHE A 183 5.71 -0.43 -20.10
C PHE A 183 5.45 0.79 -20.98
N THR A 184 4.47 1.61 -20.61
CA THR A 184 4.20 2.89 -21.29
C THR A 184 4.37 4.04 -20.31
N TYR A 185 4.93 5.14 -20.83
CA TYR A 185 5.25 6.34 -20.06
C TYR A 185 4.30 7.47 -20.45
N TRP A 186 3.75 8.14 -19.45
CA TRP A 186 2.73 9.17 -19.60
C TRP A 186 3.08 10.37 -18.73
N GLU A 187 2.96 11.57 -19.29
CA GLU A 187 3.13 12.81 -18.54
C GLU A 187 1.78 13.27 -17.97
N GLN A 188 1.77 13.54 -16.67
CA GLN A 188 0.60 14.05 -15.94
C GLN A 188 0.38 15.54 -16.25
N PRO A 189 -0.87 15.98 -16.48
CA PRO A 189 -1.17 17.39 -16.71
C PRO A 189 -0.83 18.25 -15.48
N SER A 190 -0.49 19.52 -15.72
CA SER A 190 -0.24 20.59 -14.73
C SER A 190 0.96 20.39 -13.80
N THR A 191 1.42 19.16 -13.59
CA THR A 191 2.48 18.81 -12.63
C THR A 191 3.74 18.29 -13.30
N ASN A 192 3.67 17.94 -14.60
CA ASN A 192 4.76 17.36 -15.38
C ASN A 192 5.36 16.10 -14.75
N ASN A 193 4.62 15.37 -13.93
CA ASN A 193 5.09 14.10 -13.36
C ASN A 193 5.07 13.00 -14.42
N CYS A 194 6.04 12.08 -14.37
CA CYS A 194 6.06 10.93 -15.26
C CYS A 194 5.39 9.73 -14.58
N VAL A 195 4.52 9.04 -15.31
CA VAL A 195 3.76 7.87 -14.87
C VAL A 195 4.15 6.71 -15.76
N THR A 196 4.45 5.56 -15.15
CA THR A 196 4.66 4.30 -15.84
C THR A 196 3.46 3.38 -15.66
N ILE A 197 3.03 2.77 -16.76
CA ILE A 197 1.95 1.79 -16.79
C ILE A 197 2.51 0.47 -17.30
N ARG A 198 2.44 -0.56 -16.46
CA ARG A 198 2.80 -1.91 -16.85
C ARG A 198 1.58 -2.65 -17.36
N THR A 199 1.69 -3.24 -18.54
CA THR A 199 0.65 -4.04 -19.16
C THR A 199 1.16 -5.46 -19.40
N THR A 200 0.40 -6.46 -18.97
CA THR A 200 0.66 -7.89 -19.19
C THR A 200 -0.67 -8.52 -19.61
N ASP A 201 -0.64 -9.42 -20.59
CA ASP A 201 -1.84 -10.04 -21.18
C ASP A 201 -2.90 -9.03 -21.64
N GLY A 202 -2.44 -7.89 -22.15
CA GLY A 202 -3.29 -6.79 -22.63
C GLY A 202 -4.04 -6.02 -21.53
N ARG A 203 -3.70 -6.24 -20.26
CA ARG A 203 -4.32 -5.57 -19.10
C ARG A 203 -3.30 -4.81 -18.26
N TYR A 204 -3.73 -3.68 -17.71
CA TYR A 204 -2.90 -2.90 -16.79
C TYR A 204 -2.69 -3.65 -15.49
N GLN A 205 -1.44 -3.87 -15.12
CA GLN A 205 -1.03 -4.55 -13.89
C GLN A 205 -0.65 -3.56 -12.80
N SER A 206 -0.07 -2.41 -13.19
CA SER A 206 0.29 -1.35 -12.25
C SER A 206 0.36 0.01 -12.94
N ILE A 207 0.04 1.06 -12.19
CA ILE A 207 0.13 2.46 -12.62
C ILE A 207 0.78 3.25 -11.48
N THR A 208 2.04 3.64 -11.69
CA THR A 208 2.85 4.29 -10.66
C THR A 208 3.62 5.47 -11.22
N TYR A 209 4.04 6.40 -10.37
CA TYR A 209 4.98 7.44 -10.75
C TYR A 209 6.37 6.86 -11.07
N THR A 210 7.11 7.49 -11.96
CA THR A 210 8.49 7.13 -12.35
C THR A 210 9.38 8.36 -12.51
N LYS A 211 10.66 8.16 -12.83
CA LYS A 211 11.61 9.27 -13.05
C LYS A 211 11.14 10.16 -14.19
N ARG A 212 11.33 11.47 -14.02
CA ARG A 212 10.99 12.46 -15.06
C ARG A 212 11.73 12.23 -16.38
N SER A 213 12.93 11.63 -16.31
CA SER A 213 13.75 11.27 -17.47
C SER A 213 13.12 10.21 -18.37
N ASP A 214 12.21 9.38 -17.86
CA ASP A 214 11.58 8.31 -18.65
C ASP A 214 10.52 8.86 -19.62
N CYS A 215 10.11 10.11 -19.42
CA CYS A 215 9.15 10.84 -20.24
C CYS A 215 9.82 11.81 -21.25
N ASN A 216 11.15 11.78 -21.38
CA ASN A 216 11.92 12.67 -22.26
C ASN A 216 12.31 12.02 -23.59
#